data_AF-A0A1H4MVC4-F1
#
_entry.id   AF-A0A1H4MVC4-F1
#
_cell.length_a   1.000
_cell.length_b   1.000
_cell.length_c   1.000
_cell.angle_alpha   90.00
_cell.angle_beta   90.00
_cell.angle_gamma   90.00
#
_symmetry.space_group_name_H-M   'P 1'
#
loop_
_entity.id
_entity.type
_entity.pdbx_description
1 polymer ?
#
loop_
_entity_poly.entity_id
_entity_poly.type
_entity_poly.pdbx_seq_one_letter_code
_entity_poly.pdbx_strand_id
1 'polypeptide(L)'
;MTVGNLVGRSAVVASLAAAALIGAPTAAVADTATLTPTFTIGHGLNPGDISVCGGRIDAQASSGYPGPYGPNYVMLRTHFVGSSRVCMVDGTLRWRNLDTGASGTKQWALSGWDGPGAPTAVYFDPGAGRVRVEITPSTPNIPGTGEFTAS
;
A
#
# COMPACT_ATOMS: atom_id res chain seq x y z
N MET A 1 36.19 -17.08 82.01
CA MET A 1 35.36 -16.27 81.10
C MET A 1 36.23 -15.91 79.90
N THR A 2 36.68 -16.84 79.05
CA THR A 2 36.01 -17.58 77.95
C THR A 2 35.28 -16.70 76.93
N VAL A 3 36.00 -16.35 75.85
CA VAL A 3 35.44 -15.96 74.54
C VAL A 3 35.54 -17.21 73.65
N GLY A 4 34.39 -17.72 73.17
CA GLY A 4 34.29 -18.91 72.33
C GLY A 4 33.74 -18.57 70.94
N ASN A 5 34.38 -19.12 69.92
CA ASN A 5 33.95 -19.13 68.51
C ASN A 5 32.73 -20.05 68.29
N LEU A 6 31.85 -19.73 67.33
CA LEU A 6 31.11 -20.68 66.45
C LEU A 6 30.39 -19.89 65.34
N VAL A 7 30.87 -19.95 64.09
CA VAL A 7 30.38 -20.80 62.97
C VAL A 7 29.01 -20.41 62.40
N GLY A 8 29.06 -19.75 61.23
CA GLY A 8 28.38 -20.10 59.98
C GLY A 8 26.85 -20.26 59.91
N ARG A 9 26.23 -19.50 58.98
CA ARG A 9 25.20 -20.01 58.06
C ARG A 9 24.95 -19.02 56.92
N SER A 10 25.31 -19.46 55.71
CA SER A 10 25.09 -18.80 54.43
C SER A 10 23.62 -18.45 54.23
N ALA A 11 23.31 -17.18 54.01
CA ALA A 11 22.00 -16.75 53.51
C ALA A 11 21.97 -16.94 51.98
N VAL A 12 21.23 -17.95 51.54
CA VAL A 12 20.81 -18.12 50.14
C VAL A 12 19.92 -16.94 49.79
N VAL A 13 20.42 -16.00 48.98
CA VAL A 13 19.57 -14.96 48.39
C VAL A 13 18.86 -15.59 47.19
N ALA A 14 17.58 -15.89 47.39
CA ALA A 14 16.69 -16.41 46.38
C ALA A 14 16.59 -15.44 45.20
N SER A 15 16.98 -15.90 44.02
CA SER A 15 16.78 -15.19 42.76
C SER A 15 15.28 -15.22 42.41
N LEU A 16 14.60 -14.09 42.53
CA LEU A 16 13.27 -13.88 41.94
C LEU A 16 13.46 -13.70 40.43
N ALA A 17 13.35 -14.81 39.68
CA ALA A 17 13.22 -14.78 38.24
C ALA A 17 11.82 -14.28 37.88
N ALA A 18 11.68 -12.97 37.67
CA ALA A 18 10.54 -12.41 36.97
C ALA A 18 10.64 -12.82 35.50
N ALA A 19 9.96 -13.91 35.12
CA ALA A 19 9.80 -14.30 33.73
C ALA A 19 8.92 -13.24 33.04
N ALA A 20 9.55 -12.20 32.49
CA ALA A 20 8.93 -11.31 31.53
C ALA A 20 8.61 -12.15 30.29
N LEU A 21 7.35 -12.58 30.17
CA LEU A 21 6.77 -13.06 28.92
C LEU A 21 6.73 -11.87 27.95
N ILE A 22 7.87 -11.58 27.34
CA ILE A 22 7.96 -10.70 26.17
C ILE A 22 7.33 -11.50 25.04
N GLY A 23 6.02 -11.34 24.86
CA GLY A 23 5.36 -11.77 23.64
C GLY A 23 6.08 -11.09 22.48
N ALA A 24 6.67 -11.89 21.59
CA ALA A 24 7.29 -11.36 20.39
C ALA A 24 6.26 -10.48 19.67
N PRO A 25 6.60 -9.24 19.28
CA PRO A 25 5.68 -8.43 18.49
C PRO A 25 5.40 -9.20 17.20
N THR A 26 4.16 -9.61 17.01
CA THR A 26 3.70 -10.06 15.71
C THR A 26 3.92 -8.90 14.75
N ALA A 27 4.79 -9.10 13.75
CA ALA A 27 5.02 -8.10 12.72
C ALA A 27 3.67 -7.73 12.11
N ALA A 28 3.35 -6.43 12.08
CA ALA A 28 2.17 -5.94 11.39
C ALA A 28 2.28 -6.36 9.92
N VAL A 29 1.37 -7.23 9.48
CA VAL A 29 1.35 -7.70 8.10
C VAL A 29 0.78 -6.57 7.25
N ALA A 30 1.52 -6.17 6.22
CA ALA A 30 1.05 -5.28 5.17
C ALA A 30 -0.25 -5.84 4.57
N ASP A 31 -1.35 -5.09 4.64
CA ASP A 31 -2.58 -5.50 3.97
C ASP A 31 -2.39 -5.27 2.46
N THR A 32 -2.88 -6.19 1.65
CA THR A 32 -2.85 -6.07 0.19
C THR A 32 -4.18 -6.50 -0.39
N ALA A 33 -4.70 -5.69 -1.31
CA ALA A 33 -5.97 -5.98 -1.98
C ALA A 33 -5.85 -5.75 -3.48
N THR A 34 -6.37 -6.69 -4.26
CA THR A 34 -6.53 -6.52 -5.71
C THR A 34 -7.85 -5.80 -5.98
N LEU A 35 -7.78 -4.69 -6.71
CA LEU A 35 -8.94 -3.94 -7.16
C LEU A 35 -9.51 -4.58 -8.43
N THR A 36 -10.78 -4.29 -8.74
CA THR A 36 -11.31 -4.65 -10.05
C THR A 36 -10.48 -3.96 -11.15
N PRO A 37 -10.21 -4.65 -12.28
CA PRO A 37 -9.44 -4.06 -13.36
C PRO A 37 -10.12 -2.80 -13.90
N THR A 38 -9.30 -1.83 -14.29
CA THR A 38 -9.75 -0.63 -15.01
C THR A 38 -9.56 -0.88 -16.50
N PHE A 39 -10.55 -0.56 -17.34
CA PHE A 39 -10.41 -0.67 -18.80
C PHE A 39 -10.47 0.71 -19.42
N THR A 40 -9.60 1.00 -20.38
CA THR A 40 -9.58 2.31 -21.03
C THR A 40 -8.84 2.28 -22.36
N ILE A 41 -8.90 3.41 -23.07
CA ILE A 41 -8.04 3.73 -24.20
C ILE A 41 -6.92 4.68 -23.76
N GLY A 42 -5.76 4.58 -24.40
CA GLY A 42 -4.68 5.54 -24.19
C GLY A 42 -4.81 6.75 -25.11
N HIS A 43 -4.00 7.77 -24.85
CA HIS A 43 -3.84 8.96 -25.67
C HIS A 43 -2.40 9.11 -26.15
N GLY A 44 -2.17 10.09 -27.03
CA GLY A 44 -0.83 10.44 -27.51
C GLY A 44 0.00 11.14 -26.43
N LEU A 45 1.01 11.91 -26.86
CA LEU A 45 1.95 12.54 -25.95
C LEU A 45 1.29 13.58 -25.05
N ASN A 46 0.27 14.28 -25.57
CA ASN A 46 -0.48 15.28 -24.83
C ASN A 46 -1.91 14.81 -24.54
N PRO A 47 -2.54 15.32 -23.47
CA PRO A 47 -3.97 15.11 -23.24
C PRO A 47 -4.81 15.55 -24.44
N GLY A 48 -5.70 14.68 -24.90
CA GLY A 48 -6.55 14.91 -26.07
C GLY A 48 -5.97 14.43 -27.41
N ASP A 49 -4.69 14.07 -27.47
CA ASP A 49 -4.12 13.44 -28.66
C ASP A 49 -4.72 12.04 -28.86
N ILE A 50 -5.12 11.73 -30.10
CA ILE A 50 -5.67 10.41 -30.42
C ILE A 50 -4.54 9.38 -30.46
N SER A 51 -4.72 8.28 -29.74
CA SER A 51 -3.89 7.09 -29.86
C SER A 51 -4.75 5.85 -30.10
N VAL A 52 -4.31 5.00 -31.03
CA VAL A 52 -4.92 3.69 -31.28
C VAL A 52 -4.24 2.68 -30.37
N CYS A 53 -4.55 2.78 -29.08
CA CYS A 53 -4.16 1.81 -28.08
C CYS A 53 -5.21 1.73 -26.97
N GLY A 54 -5.33 0.57 -26.34
CA GLY A 54 -6.24 0.37 -25.23
C GLY A 54 -5.98 -0.96 -24.54
N GLY A 55 -6.58 -1.12 -23.38
CA GLY A 55 -6.38 -2.33 -22.60
C GLY A 55 -6.89 -2.18 -21.18
N ARG A 56 -6.29 -2.95 -20.30
CA ARG A 56 -6.61 -2.95 -18.88
C ARG A 56 -5.44 -2.46 -18.03
N ILE A 57 -5.78 -1.87 -16.91
CA ILE A 57 -4.87 -1.51 -15.84
C ILE A 57 -5.27 -2.37 -14.63
N ASP A 58 -4.32 -3.17 -14.16
CA ASP A 58 -4.45 -3.86 -12.89
C ASP A 58 -3.99 -2.93 -11.78
N ALA A 59 -4.74 -2.94 -10.69
CA ALA A 59 -4.46 -2.13 -9.51
C ALA A 59 -4.39 -3.02 -8.26
N GLN A 60 -3.32 -2.86 -7.50
CA GLN A 60 -3.15 -3.52 -6.20
C GLN A 60 -2.92 -2.45 -5.13
N ALA A 61 -3.85 -2.32 -4.19
CA ALA A 61 -3.67 -1.49 -3.01
C ALA A 61 -2.83 -2.24 -1.98
N SER A 62 -2.01 -1.51 -1.26
CA SER A 62 -1.20 -2.06 -0.17
C SER A 62 -0.98 -1.01 0.92
N SER A 63 -1.01 -1.48 2.18
CA SER A 63 -0.54 -0.75 3.35
C SER A 63 0.80 -1.29 3.83
N GLY A 64 1.51 -0.53 4.66
CA GLY A 64 2.73 -0.99 5.32
C GLY A 64 4.03 -0.93 4.49
N TYR A 65 4.12 -0.11 3.44
CA TYR A 65 5.42 0.13 2.80
C TYR A 65 6.27 1.13 3.61
N PRO A 66 7.43 0.72 4.15
CA PRO A 66 8.34 1.64 4.82
C PRO A 66 9.08 2.47 3.77
N GLY A 67 8.57 3.65 3.44
CA GLY A 67 9.18 4.56 2.49
C GLY A 67 8.87 6.04 2.80
N PRO A 68 9.64 6.98 2.24
CA PRO A 68 9.47 8.42 2.51
C PRO A 68 8.14 8.99 1.99
N TYR A 69 7.37 8.21 1.23
CA TYR A 69 6.14 8.65 0.54
C TYR A 69 4.84 8.23 1.25
N GLY A 70 4.94 7.65 2.45
CA GLY A 70 3.81 7.19 3.25
C GLY A 70 3.54 5.67 3.11
N PRO A 71 2.81 5.07 4.07
CA PRO A 71 2.65 3.63 4.16
C PRO A 71 1.66 3.03 3.14
N ASN A 72 0.82 3.86 2.52
CA ASN A 72 -0.30 3.42 1.69
C ASN A 72 -0.09 3.82 0.22
N TYR A 73 -0.30 2.86 -0.69
CA TYR A 73 -0.16 3.09 -2.12
C TYR A 73 -1.04 2.15 -2.94
N VAL A 74 -1.32 2.56 -4.18
CA VAL A 74 -1.85 1.66 -5.22
C VAL A 74 -0.80 1.47 -6.30
N MET A 75 -0.47 0.22 -6.58
CA MET A 75 0.41 -0.17 -7.68
C MET A 75 -0.40 -0.41 -8.94
N LEU A 76 -0.10 0.32 -10.01
CA LEU A 76 -0.75 0.25 -11.32
C LEU A 76 0.13 -0.50 -12.33
N ARG A 77 -0.47 -1.42 -13.09
CA ARG A 77 0.19 -2.22 -14.13
C ARG A 77 -0.63 -2.23 -15.40
N THR A 78 -0.01 -1.90 -16.53
CA THR A 78 -0.69 -1.83 -17.83
C THR A 78 -0.60 -3.14 -18.59
N HIS A 79 -1.69 -3.47 -19.30
CA HIS A 79 -1.78 -4.55 -20.27
C HIS A 79 -2.49 -4.03 -21.52
N PHE A 80 -1.75 -3.28 -22.34
CA PHE A 80 -2.31 -2.58 -23.50
C PHE A 80 -1.88 -3.23 -24.81
N VAL A 81 -2.73 -3.05 -25.82
CA VAL A 81 -2.48 -3.43 -27.21
C VAL A 81 -2.84 -2.25 -28.10
N GLY A 82 -2.20 -2.14 -29.27
CA GLY A 82 -2.44 -1.04 -30.19
C GLY A 82 -1.37 -0.91 -31.26
N SER A 83 -1.56 0.06 -32.15
CA SER A 83 -0.65 0.35 -33.28
C SER A 83 0.05 1.70 -33.17
N SER A 84 -0.40 2.57 -32.27
CA SER A 84 0.25 3.86 -32.03
C SER A 84 1.63 3.72 -31.40
N ARG A 85 2.57 4.59 -31.80
CA ARG A 85 3.91 4.64 -31.20
C ARG A 85 3.91 5.10 -29.75
N VAL A 86 2.99 6.00 -29.40
CA VAL A 86 2.83 6.53 -28.03
C VAL A 86 1.49 6.09 -27.50
N CYS A 87 1.49 5.57 -26.27
CA CYS A 87 0.28 5.21 -25.54
C CYS A 87 0.45 5.66 -24.10
N MET A 88 -0.02 6.87 -23.81
CA MET A 88 -0.05 7.40 -22.46
C MET A 88 -1.43 7.15 -21.86
N VAL A 89 -1.46 6.99 -20.54
CA VAL A 89 -2.70 6.94 -19.78
C VAL A 89 -2.50 7.72 -18.50
N ASP A 90 -3.36 8.68 -18.26
CA ASP A 90 -3.44 9.41 -17.01
C ASP A 90 -4.85 9.33 -16.41
N GLY A 91 -4.96 9.74 -15.15
CA GLY A 91 -6.24 9.74 -14.48
C GLY A 91 -6.14 10.13 -13.01
N THR A 92 -7.25 9.89 -12.33
CA THR A 92 -7.44 10.21 -10.92
C THR A 92 -7.66 8.95 -10.10
N LEU A 93 -6.93 8.82 -9.01
CA LEU A 93 -7.24 7.93 -7.90
C LEU A 93 -8.11 8.71 -6.91
N ARG A 94 -9.30 8.23 -6.61
CA ARG A 94 -10.17 8.75 -5.55
C ARG A 94 -10.17 7.78 -4.39
N TRP A 95 -10.10 8.28 -3.17
CA TRP A 95 -10.15 7.45 -1.97
C TRP A 95 -11.14 8.01 -0.95
N ARG A 96 -11.69 7.10 -0.14
CA ARG A 96 -12.51 7.43 1.02
C ARG A 96 -12.21 6.45 2.16
N ASN A 97 -11.82 6.99 3.31
CA ASN A 97 -11.78 6.23 4.55
C ASN A 97 -13.23 6.05 5.03
N LEU A 98 -13.66 4.80 5.09
CA LEU A 98 -15.03 4.41 5.43
C LEU A 98 -15.31 4.51 6.93
N ASP A 99 -14.26 4.53 7.75
CA ASP A 99 -14.36 4.58 9.21
C ASP A 99 -14.35 6.03 9.72
N THR A 100 -13.57 6.93 9.10
CA THR A 100 -13.47 8.35 9.51
C THR A 100 -14.27 9.31 8.62
N GLY A 101 -14.65 8.89 7.41
CA GLY A 101 -15.28 9.74 6.41
C GLY A 101 -14.31 10.65 5.64
N ALA A 102 -13.02 10.65 5.97
CA ALA A 102 -12.00 11.38 5.22
C ALA A 102 -11.95 10.93 3.76
N SER A 103 -11.67 11.85 2.84
CA SER A 103 -11.57 11.54 1.41
C SER A 103 -10.59 12.45 0.70
N GLY A 104 -10.13 12.02 -0.47
CA GLY A 104 -9.22 12.82 -1.29
C GLY A 104 -8.96 12.21 -2.65
N THR A 105 -8.06 12.85 -3.39
CA THR A 105 -7.71 12.47 -4.76
C THR A 105 -6.20 12.56 -5.01
N LYS A 106 -5.68 11.73 -5.92
CA LYS A 106 -4.33 11.81 -6.46
C LYS A 106 -4.36 11.67 -7.98
N GLN A 107 -3.60 12.51 -8.66
CA GLN A 107 -3.36 12.35 -10.09
C GLN A 107 -2.26 11.31 -10.32
N TRP A 108 -2.35 10.59 -11.42
CA TRP A 108 -1.35 9.62 -11.86
C TRP A 108 -1.25 9.63 -13.37
N ALA A 109 -0.08 9.21 -13.88
CA ALA A 109 0.16 9.00 -15.29
C ALA A 109 1.17 7.86 -15.44
N LEU A 110 0.97 7.02 -16.45
CA LEU A 110 1.86 5.93 -16.81
C LEU A 110 1.82 5.64 -18.31
N SER A 111 2.82 4.93 -18.80
CA SER A 111 2.84 4.44 -20.17
C SER A 111 2.07 3.12 -20.27
N GLY A 112 1.24 3.00 -21.31
CA GLY A 112 0.58 1.76 -21.68
C GLY A 112 1.56 0.68 -22.17
N TRP A 113 2.78 1.08 -22.57
CA TRP A 113 3.79 0.19 -23.14
C TRP A 113 4.78 -0.40 -22.14
N ASP A 114 4.80 0.14 -20.92
CA ASP A 114 5.69 -0.32 -19.85
C ASP A 114 5.36 -1.75 -19.41
N GLY A 115 4.09 -2.14 -19.58
CA GLY A 115 3.61 -3.47 -19.26
C GLY A 115 3.63 -3.77 -17.75
N PRO A 116 3.39 -5.03 -17.35
CA PRO A 116 3.36 -5.40 -15.93
C PRO A 116 4.72 -5.37 -15.23
N GLY A 117 5.83 -5.27 -15.97
CA GLY A 117 7.20 -5.28 -15.46
C GLY A 117 7.70 -3.92 -14.95
N ALA A 118 7.02 -2.83 -15.30
CA ALA A 118 7.38 -1.47 -14.89
C ALA A 118 6.15 -0.79 -14.24
N PRO A 119 5.80 -1.20 -13.01
CA PRO A 119 4.58 -0.73 -12.37
C PRO A 119 4.74 0.69 -11.81
N THR A 120 3.64 1.43 -11.74
CA THR A 120 3.61 2.80 -11.19
C THR A 120 2.89 2.82 -9.85
N ALA A 121 3.57 3.31 -8.80
CA ALA A 121 2.97 3.46 -7.48
C ALA A 121 2.34 4.85 -7.30
N VAL A 122 1.08 4.89 -6.85
CA VAL A 122 0.37 6.11 -6.46
C VAL A 122 0.24 6.14 -4.96
N TYR A 123 1.04 6.99 -4.30
CA TYR A 123 1.07 7.14 -2.85
C TYR A 123 0.02 8.14 -2.34
N PHE A 124 -0.62 7.83 -1.22
CA PHE A 124 -1.62 8.67 -0.58
C PHE A 124 -1.71 8.37 0.92
N ASP A 125 -2.31 9.27 1.69
CA ASP A 125 -2.47 9.13 3.13
C ASP A 125 -3.96 9.27 3.51
N PRO A 126 -4.68 8.15 3.64
CA PRO A 126 -6.08 8.14 4.03
C PRO A 126 -6.29 8.09 5.56
N GLY A 127 -5.20 8.04 6.34
CA GLY A 127 -5.22 7.60 7.74
C GLY A 127 -5.57 6.12 7.91
N ALA A 128 -5.44 5.62 9.14
CA ALA A 128 -5.75 4.22 9.46
C ALA A 128 -7.25 3.90 9.27
N GLY A 129 -7.54 2.65 8.87
CA GLY A 129 -8.91 2.13 8.75
C GLY A 129 -9.23 1.54 7.38
N ARG A 130 -10.50 1.21 7.16
CA ARG A 130 -10.99 0.66 5.88
C ARG A 130 -11.08 1.78 4.85
N VAL A 131 -10.44 1.58 3.71
CA VAL A 131 -10.37 2.58 2.64
C VAL A 131 -10.92 2.00 1.35
N ARG A 132 -11.90 2.68 0.77
CA ARG A 132 -12.33 2.43 -0.61
C ARG A 132 -11.50 3.28 -1.56
N VAL A 133 -11.06 2.66 -2.64
CA VAL A 133 -10.32 3.31 -3.73
C VAL A 133 -11.05 3.11 -5.05
N GLU A 134 -11.00 4.13 -5.90
CA GLU A 134 -11.47 4.13 -7.28
C GLU A 134 -10.39 4.69 -8.19
N ILE A 135 -10.12 4.01 -9.30
CA ILE A 135 -9.16 4.39 -10.33
C ILE A 135 -9.95 4.79 -11.58
N THR A 136 -9.88 6.07 -11.95
CA THR A 136 -10.64 6.64 -13.06
C THR A 136 -9.67 7.28 -14.07
N PRO A 137 -9.45 6.66 -15.24
CA PRO A 137 -8.71 7.29 -16.34
C PRO A 137 -9.39 8.57 -16.84
N SER A 138 -8.61 9.48 -17.43
CA SER A 138 -9.13 10.71 -18.06
C SER A 138 -9.78 10.47 -19.43
N THR A 139 -9.45 9.35 -20.07
CA THR A 139 -10.03 8.86 -21.32
C THR A 139 -11.29 8.01 -21.08
N PRO A 140 -12.13 7.75 -22.10
CA PRO A 140 -13.29 6.85 -21.98
C PRO A 140 -12.92 5.51 -21.34
N ASN A 141 -13.57 5.17 -20.22
CA ASN A 141 -13.14 4.08 -19.37
C ASN A 141 -14.28 3.33 -18.67
N ILE A 142 -13.92 2.17 -18.14
CA ILE A 142 -14.64 1.46 -17.07
C ILE A 142 -13.72 1.53 -15.84
N PRO A 143 -14.10 2.23 -14.77
CA PRO A 143 -13.23 2.45 -13.62
C PRO A 143 -13.04 1.17 -12.78
N GLY A 144 -11.86 1.03 -12.21
CA GLY A 144 -11.55 -0.02 -11.24
C GLY A 144 -11.80 0.44 -9.81
N THR A 145 -12.26 -0.46 -8.94
CA THR A 145 -12.57 -0.15 -7.54
C THR A 145 -12.18 -1.29 -6.60
N GLY A 146 -11.98 -0.97 -5.33
CA GLY A 146 -11.79 -1.99 -4.30
C GLY A 146 -11.59 -1.36 -2.92
N GLU A 147 -11.41 -2.22 -1.93
CA GLU A 147 -11.23 -1.81 -0.54
C GLU A 147 -10.02 -2.52 0.06
N PHE A 148 -9.31 -1.84 0.96
CA PHE A 148 -8.20 -2.39 1.73
C PHE A 148 -8.14 -1.72 3.10
N THR A 149 -7.34 -2.27 4.01
CA THR A 149 -7.09 -1.70 5.34
C THR A 149 -5.79 -0.90 5.30
N ALA A 150 -5.92 0.42 5.47
CA ALA A 150 -4.80 1.33 5.61
C ALA A 150 -4.26 1.31 7.05
N SER A 151 -2.94 1.46 7.16
CA SER A 151 -2.18 1.57 8.41
C SER A 151 -1.69 2.99 8.64
#